data_AF-A0A9P7N3M5-F1
#
_entry.id   AF-A0A9P7N3M5-F1
#
_cell.length_a   1.000
_cell.length_b   1.000
_cell.length_c   1.000
_cell.angle_alpha   90.00
_cell.angle_beta   90.00
_cell.angle_gamma   90.00
#
_symmetry.space_group_name_H-M   'P 1'
#
loop_
_entity.id
_entity.type
_entity.pdbx_description
1 polymer ?
#
loop_
_entity_poly.entity_id
_entity_poly.type
_entity_poly.pdbx_seq_one_letter_code
_entity_poly.pdbx_strand_id
1 'polypeptide(L)'
;TIVLFVLIGSAGAYFDASTPSQNTGALLAAQRLSFFNMCLYVPNSWAGAASDFYVYYPEKTSKRKIFLLTLIGLWTSFSFAYLIAIGLGTGVANSPAWAAANDISSGALIVAGYEPLKGFGRFCSVVVSLGVIANSIPSTYSAALGVQVLGRYTKAVPRYVWSTVLVLLELILAVAGREHLFVIFQNFCALMGYWAMIMVCIVLMEHVMFRGRQGYDWSKWEDKSYQPLGLAALSAFLVGWIGAILGMAQAWFTGPLATLASGGDVGLWVACGFTIVSFPPLRMLELKFFKR
;
A
#
# COMPACT_ATOMS: atom_id res chain seq x y z
N THR A 1 -3.67 -19.57 -6.08
CA THR A 1 -4.90 -19.23 -6.84
C THR A 1 -5.97 -20.31 -6.79
N ILE A 2 -5.70 -21.57 -7.19
CA ILE A 2 -6.71 -22.65 -7.18
C ILE A 2 -7.40 -22.81 -5.82
N VAL A 3 -6.61 -22.80 -4.75
CA VAL A 3 -7.11 -22.92 -3.38
C VAL A 3 -8.00 -21.74 -2.95
N LEU A 4 -7.82 -20.55 -3.52
CA LEU A 4 -8.71 -19.40 -3.31
C LEU A 4 -10.06 -19.58 -4.03
N PHE A 5 -10.08 -20.23 -5.20
CA PHE A 5 -11.35 -20.62 -5.84
C PHE A 5 -12.10 -21.68 -5.03
N VAL A 6 -11.37 -22.62 -4.41
CA VAL A 6 -11.96 -23.59 -3.47
C VAL A 6 -12.59 -22.85 -2.28
N LEU A 7 -11.95 -21.79 -1.77
CA LEU A 7 -12.50 -20.96 -0.69
C LEU A 7 -13.80 -20.29 -1.12
N ILE A 8 -13.83 -19.70 -2.32
CA ILE A 8 -15.06 -19.09 -2.85
C ILE A 8 -16.17 -20.14 -2.95
N GLY A 9 -15.85 -21.35 -3.42
CA GLY A 9 -16.81 -22.45 -3.52
C GLY A 9 -17.36 -22.92 -2.17
N SER A 10 -16.53 -22.96 -1.12
CA SER A 10 -16.96 -23.41 0.22
C SER A 10 -17.66 -22.32 1.03
N ALA A 11 -17.16 -21.09 0.94
CA ALA A 11 -17.65 -19.95 1.70
C ALA A 11 -18.81 -19.22 1.00
N GLY A 12 -19.04 -19.46 -0.29
CA GLY A 12 -19.99 -18.72 -1.11
C GLY A 12 -21.44 -18.76 -0.63
N ALA A 13 -21.86 -19.82 0.06
CA ALA A 13 -23.19 -19.89 0.67
C ALA A 13 -23.39 -18.90 1.84
N TYR A 14 -22.30 -18.44 2.45
CA TYR A 14 -22.30 -17.45 3.54
C TYR A 14 -22.05 -16.03 3.05
N PHE A 15 -21.77 -15.85 1.75
CA PHE A 15 -21.58 -14.53 1.16
C PHE A 15 -22.94 -13.91 0.90
N ASP A 16 -23.20 -12.75 1.52
CA ASP A 16 -24.44 -12.03 1.33
C ASP A 16 -24.17 -10.68 0.65
N ALA A 17 -24.59 -10.56 -0.61
CA ALA A 17 -24.51 -9.33 -1.38
C ALA A 17 -25.71 -8.39 -1.16
N SER A 18 -26.73 -8.84 -0.43
CA SER A 18 -28.01 -8.15 -0.26
C SER A 18 -28.18 -7.48 1.09
N THR A 19 -27.27 -7.69 2.04
CA THR A 19 -27.34 -7.08 3.37
C THR A 19 -27.37 -5.54 3.27
N PRO A 20 -28.40 -4.87 3.82
CA PRO A 20 -28.50 -3.42 3.76
C PRO A 20 -27.42 -2.76 4.61
N SER A 21 -26.91 -1.60 4.16
CA SER A 21 -25.97 -0.81 4.94
C SER A 21 -26.64 -0.29 6.22
N GLN A 22 -26.00 -0.47 7.38
CA GLN A 22 -26.59 -0.07 8.67
C GLN A 22 -26.70 1.45 8.84
N ASN A 23 -25.85 2.22 8.17
CA ASN A 23 -25.79 3.68 8.26
C ASN A 23 -26.43 4.35 7.05
N THR A 24 -26.99 5.55 7.23
CA THR A 24 -27.61 6.36 6.18
C THR A 24 -27.01 7.77 6.13
N GLY A 25 -27.21 8.46 5.00
CA GLY A 25 -26.77 9.86 4.82
C GLY A 25 -25.25 10.04 4.74
N ALA A 26 -24.75 11.12 5.34
CA ALA A 26 -23.34 11.54 5.25
C ALA A 26 -22.37 10.53 5.88
N LEU A 27 -22.77 9.83 6.95
CA LEU A 27 -21.96 8.81 7.60
C LEU A 27 -21.70 7.60 6.69
N LEU A 28 -22.69 7.21 5.89
CA LEU A 28 -22.52 6.14 4.91
C LEU A 28 -21.53 6.53 3.80
N ALA A 29 -21.62 7.77 3.32
CA ALA A 29 -20.69 8.29 2.33
C ALA A 29 -19.24 8.34 2.87
N ALA A 30 -19.08 8.78 4.11
CA ALA A 30 -17.81 8.81 4.83
C ALA A 30 -17.17 7.42 4.95
N GLN A 31 -17.94 6.42 5.38
CA GLN A 31 -17.45 5.03 5.49
C GLN A 31 -17.07 4.42 4.15
N ARG A 32 -17.84 4.70 3.09
CA ARG A 32 -17.50 4.26 1.73
C ARG A 32 -16.21 4.88 1.22
N LEU A 33 -15.97 6.17 1.51
CA LEU A 33 -14.73 6.84 1.16
C LEU A 33 -13.53 6.25 1.92
N SER A 34 -13.67 6.02 3.23
CA SER A 34 -12.62 5.38 4.03
C SER A 34 -12.28 3.97 3.51
N PHE A 35 -13.30 3.18 3.16
CA PHE A 35 -13.09 1.85 2.55
C PHE A 35 -12.39 1.96 1.18
N PHE A 36 -12.81 2.91 0.34
CA PHE A 36 -12.15 3.17 -0.93
C PHE A 36 -10.67 3.53 -0.75
N ASN A 37 -10.36 4.39 0.21
CA ASN A 37 -8.97 4.76 0.51
C ASN A 37 -8.16 3.55 0.99
N MET A 38 -8.71 2.70 1.86
CA MET A 38 -8.05 1.47 2.29
C MET A 38 -7.71 0.55 1.10
N CYS A 39 -8.62 0.42 0.14
CA CYS A 39 -8.38 -0.36 -1.08
C CYS A 39 -7.27 0.23 -1.96
N LEU A 40 -7.03 1.54 -1.90
CA LEU A 40 -5.98 2.23 -2.67
C LEU A 40 -4.59 2.15 -2.03
N TYR A 41 -4.48 1.98 -0.72
CA TYR A 41 -3.18 2.05 -0.02
C TYR A 41 -2.20 0.96 -0.43
N VAL A 42 -2.65 -0.31 -0.44
CA VAL A 42 -1.77 -1.44 -0.74
C VAL A 42 -1.29 -1.46 -2.20
N PRO A 43 -2.13 -1.23 -3.23
CA PRO A 43 -1.64 -1.14 -4.60
C PRO A 43 -0.66 0.04 -4.79
N ASN A 44 -0.94 1.18 -4.15
CA ASN A 44 -0.12 2.37 -4.32
C ASN A 44 1.26 2.27 -3.64
N SER A 45 1.41 1.46 -2.59
CA SER A 45 2.72 1.24 -1.96
C SER A 45 3.72 0.59 -2.92
N TRP A 46 3.25 -0.16 -3.92
CA TRP A 46 4.12 -0.75 -4.96
C TRP A 46 4.71 0.27 -5.92
N ALA A 47 4.17 1.50 -5.98
CA ALA A 47 4.69 2.54 -6.86
C ALA A 47 6.17 2.87 -6.56
N GLY A 48 6.58 2.83 -5.29
CA GLY A 48 7.97 3.08 -4.88
C GLY A 48 8.92 1.93 -5.21
N ALA A 49 8.43 0.70 -5.26
CA ALA A 49 9.22 -0.50 -5.59
C ALA A 49 9.21 -0.85 -7.09
N ALA A 50 8.32 -0.22 -7.86
CA ALA A 50 8.10 -0.58 -9.26
C ALA A 50 9.37 -0.46 -10.12
N SER A 51 10.23 0.52 -9.84
CA SER A 51 11.52 0.68 -10.53
C SER A 51 12.41 -0.56 -10.42
N ASP A 52 12.35 -1.29 -9.32
CA ASP A 52 13.22 -2.44 -9.06
C ASP A 52 12.89 -3.63 -9.97
N PHE A 53 11.63 -3.71 -10.42
CA PHE A 53 11.13 -4.77 -11.29
C PHE A 53 11.16 -4.39 -12.77
N TYR A 54 11.03 -3.10 -13.11
CA TYR A 54 11.04 -2.68 -14.51
C TYR A 54 12.41 -2.73 -15.17
N VAL A 55 13.50 -2.85 -14.40
CA VAL A 55 14.87 -3.02 -14.94
C VAL A 55 15.00 -4.29 -15.78
N TYR A 56 14.14 -5.29 -15.57
CA TYR A 56 14.16 -6.53 -16.34
C TYR A 56 13.52 -6.41 -17.74
N TYR A 57 12.81 -5.31 -18.04
CA TYR A 57 12.23 -5.09 -19.35
C TYR A 57 13.24 -4.47 -20.33
N PRO A 58 13.22 -4.86 -21.62
CA PRO A 58 14.05 -4.21 -22.63
C PRO A 58 13.75 -2.71 -22.74
N GLU A 59 14.78 -1.89 -22.94
CA GLU A 59 14.67 -0.43 -23.05
C GLU A 59 13.68 0.07 -24.13
N LYS A 60 13.51 -0.72 -25.19
CA LYS A 60 12.62 -0.39 -26.33
C LYS A 60 11.15 -0.67 -26.06
N THR A 61 10.80 -1.16 -24.87
CA THR A 61 9.42 -1.52 -24.55
C THR A 61 8.53 -0.27 -24.46
N SER A 62 7.35 -0.31 -25.08
CA SER A 62 6.43 0.82 -25.12
C SER A 62 5.91 1.18 -23.72
N LYS A 63 6.07 2.44 -23.30
CA LYS A 63 5.59 2.96 -22.02
C LYS A 63 4.09 2.72 -21.79
N ARG A 64 3.26 2.89 -22.82
CA ARG A 64 1.81 2.66 -22.73
C ARG A 64 1.45 1.19 -22.51
N LYS A 65 2.20 0.27 -23.14
CA LYS A 65 1.99 -1.16 -22.95
C LYS A 65 2.35 -1.57 -21.51
N ILE A 66 3.49 -1.12 -21.01
CA ILE A 66 3.90 -1.36 -19.61
C ILE A 66 2.83 -0.83 -18.65
N PHE A 67 2.41 0.43 -18.83
CA PHE A 67 1.38 1.03 -17.98
C PHE A 67 0.07 0.23 -17.99
N LEU A 68 -0.46 -0.13 -19.17
CA LEU A 68 -1.71 -0.88 -19.27
C LEU A 68 -1.59 -2.30 -18.71
N LEU A 69 -0.47 -2.99 -18.96
CA LEU A 69 -0.22 -4.33 -18.42
C LEU A 69 -0.18 -4.31 -16.90
N THR A 70 0.53 -3.35 -16.32
CA THR A 70 0.63 -3.21 -14.86
C THR A 70 -0.71 -2.79 -14.27
N LEU A 71 -1.41 -1.84 -14.88
CA LEU A 71 -2.71 -1.38 -14.39
C LEU A 71 -3.73 -2.52 -14.39
N ILE A 72 -3.87 -3.25 -15.49
CA ILE A 72 -4.81 -4.37 -15.60
C ILE A 72 -4.38 -5.50 -14.66
N GLY A 73 -3.09 -5.85 -14.62
CA GLY A 73 -2.58 -6.91 -13.75
C GLY A 73 -2.83 -6.63 -12.26
N LEU A 74 -2.51 -5.43 -11.78
CA LEU A 74 -2.79 -5.02 -10.41
C LEU A 74 -4.29 -4.94 -10.16
N TRP A 75 -5.05 -4.28 -11.04
CA TRP A 75 -6.48 -4.12 -10.85
C TRP A 75 -7.21 -5.46 -10.77
N THR A 76 -6.95 -6.39 -11.68
CA THR A 76 -7.56 -7.72 -11.66
C THR A 76 -7.16 -8.52 -10.41
N SER A 77 -5.87 -8.49 -10.04
CA SER A 77 -5.36 -9.27 -8.90
C SER A 77 -5.91 -8.75 -7.56
N PHE A 78 -5.88 -7.43 -7.35
CA PHE A 78 -6.40 -6.82 -6.13
C PHE A 78 -7.92 -6.88 -6.06
N SER A 79 -8.63 -6.69 -7.18
CA SER A 79 -10.10 -6.83 -7.19
C SER A 79 -10.52 -8.24 -6.79
N PHE A 80 -9.83 -9.27 -7.30
CA PHE A 80 -10.09 -10.65 -6.91
C PHE A 80 -9.89 -10.88 -5.41
N ALA A 81 -8.77 -10.42 -4.84
CA ALA A 81 -8.50 -10.54 -3.41
C ALA A 81 -9.51 -9.77 -2.54
N TYR A 82 -9.85 -8.54 -2.92
CA TYR A 82 -10.83 -7.73 -2.20
C TYR A 82 -12.24 -8.32 -2.24
N LEU A 83 -12.67 -8.90 -3.36
CA LEU A 83 -13.99 -9.55 -3.44
C LEU A 83 -14.09 -10.75 -2.48
N ILE A 84 -13.02 -11.55 -2.35
CA ILE A 84 -12.97 -12.63 -1.35
C ILE A 84 -13.06 -12.06 0.07
N ALA A 85 -12.27 -11.02 0.37
CA ALA A 85 -12.27 -10.38 1.68
C ALA A 85 -13.63 -9.78 2.05
N ILE A 86 -14.30 -9.12 1.10
CA ILE A 86 -15.66 -8.59 1.27
C ILE A 86 -16.63 -9.74 1.55
N GLY A 87 -16.57 -10.83 0.77
CA GLY A 87 -17.41 -12.00 1.00
C GLY A 87 -17.24 -12.58 2.41
N LEU A 88 -15.99 -12.79 2.85
CA LEU A 88 -15.70 -13.24 4.21
C LEU A 88 -16.22 -12.25 5.27
N GLY A 89 -16.07 -10.94 5.03
CA GLY A 89 -16.60 -9.89 5.90
C GLY A 89 -18.12 -9.92 6.05
N THR A 90 -18.87 -10.21 4.97
CA THR A 90 -20.34 -10.39 5.06
C THR A 90 -20.71 -11.61 5.89
N GLY A 91 -19.96 -12.71 5.77
CA GLY A 91 -20.18 -13.91 6.56
C GLY A 91 -19.89 -13.70 8.06
N VAL A 92 -18.90 -12.85 8.40
CA VAL A 92 -18.64 -12.43 9.79
C VAL A 92 -19.84 -11.70 10.39
N ALA A 93 -20.50 -10.82 9.63
CA ALA A 93 -21.67 -10.08 10.11
C ALA A 93 -22.88 -11.00 10.37
N ASN A 94 -22.99 -12.12 9.64
CA ASN A 94 -24.15 -13.01 9.67
C ASN A 94 -23.95 -14.28 10.53
N SER A 95 -22.71 -14.65 10.88
CA SER A 95 -22.38 -15.89 11.59
C SER A 95 -21.56 -15.64 12.86
N PRO A 96 -22.09 -15.98 14.05
CA PRO A 96 -21.35 -15.86 15.32
C PRO A 96 -20.04 -16.66 15.34
N ALA A 97 -19.99 -17.81 14.64
CA ALA A 97 -18.80 -18.63 14.55
C ALA A 97 -17.68 -17.94 13.76
N TRP A 98 -18.02 -17.22 12.69
CA TRP A 98 -17.05 -16.48 11.89
C TRP A 98 -16.61 -15.19 12.59
N ALA A 99 -17.51 -14.55 13.36
CA ALA A 99 -17.15 -13.45 14.24
C ALA A 99 -16.12 -13.88 15.30
N ALA A 100 -16.38 -14.98 16.01
CA ALA A 100 -15.44 -15.53 16.98
C ALA A 100 -14.09 -15.91 16.34
N ALA A 101 -14.10 -16.45 15.11
CA ALA A 101 -12.86 -16.75 14.38
C ALA A 101 -12.09 -15.48 14.00
N ASN A 102 -12.80 -14.41 13.58
CA ASN A 102 -12.19 -13.13 13.21
C ASN A 102 -11.57 -12.41 14.43
N ASP A 103 -12.18 -12.54 15.62
CA ASP A 103 -11.63 -12.01 16.87
C ASP A 103 -10.30 -12.65 17.27
N ILE A 104 -10.08 -13.92 16.89
CA ILE A 104 -8.79 -14.59 17.08
C ILE A 104 -7.77 -14.06 16.08
N SER A 105 -8.06 -14.13 14.79
CA SER A 105 -7.23 -13.55 13.73
C SER A 105 -7.91 -13.61 12.35
N SER A 106 -7.47 -12.75 11.43
CA SER A 106 -7.87 -12.84 10.02
C SER A 106 -7.47 -14.17 9.37
N GLY A 107 -6.40 -14.82 9.84
CA GLY A 107 -6.01 -16.16 9.39
C GLY A 107 -6.99 -17.24 9.86
N ALA A 108 -7.48 -17.14 11.11
CA ALA A 108 -8.49 -18.05 11.64
C ALA A 108 -9.83 -17.91 10.90
N LEU A 109 -10.18 -16.70 10.44
CA LEU A 109 -11.35 -16.50 9.58
C LEU A 109 -11.21 -17.23 8.23
N ILE A 110 -10.04 -17.21 7.60
CA ILE A 110 -9.79 -17.97 6.36
C ILE A 110 -9.94 -19.48 6.61
N VAL A 111 -9.42 -19.99 7.73
CA VAL A 111 -9.57 -21.39 8.13
C VAL A 111 -11.05 -21.75 8.34
N ALA A 112 -11.82 -20.86 8.98
CA ALA A 112 -13.26 -21.05 9.18
C ALA A 112 -14.03 -21.08 7.85
N GLY A 113 -13.63 -20.28 6.86
CA GLY A 113 -14.20 -20.34 5.51
C GLY A 113 -13.98 -21.68 4.78
N TYR A 114 -12.94 -22.44 5.18
CA TYR A 114 -12.65 -23.79 4.69
C TYR A 114 -13.25 -24.90 5.54
N GLU A 115 -13.88 -24.59 6.68
CA GLU A 115 -14.46 -25.56 7.61
C GLU A 115 -15.41 -26.58 6.94
N PRO A 116 -16.26 -26.20 5.95
CA PRO A 116 -17.13 -27.15 5.27
C PRO A 116 -16.39 -28.32 4.58
N LEU A 117 -15.13 -28.13 4.21
CA LEU A 117 -14.27 -29.12 3.54
C LEU A 117 -13.48 -30.01 4.53
N LYS A 118 -13.68 -29.83 5.84
CA LYS A 118 -13.03 -30.60 6.92
C LYS A 118 -11.51 -30.75 6.70
N GLY A 119 -11.02 -31.98 6.53
CA GLY A 119 -9.58 -32.28 6.41
C GLY A 119 -8.92 -31.63 5.19
N PHE A 120 -9.61 -31.57 4.05
CA PHE A 120 -9.08 -30.92 2.84
C PHE A 120 -8.99 -29.40 3.02
N GLY A 121 -9.94 -28.81 3.75
CA GLY A 121 -9.94 -27.38 4.09
C GLY A 121 -8.70 -26.94 4.90
N ARG A 122 -8.25 -27.79 5.83
CA ARG A 122 -7.00 -27.54 6.58
C ARG A 122 -5.77 -27.56 5.69
N PHE A 123 -5.69 -28.50 4.75
CA PHE A 123 -4.61 -28.53 3.75
C PHE A 123 -4.61 -27.27 2.88
N CYS A 124 -5.79 -26.87 2.38
CA CYS A 124 -5.97 -25.62 1.64
C CYS A 124 -5.50 -24.39 2.43
N SER A 125 -5.83 -24.32 3.72
CA SER A 125 -5.40 -23.21 4.59
C SER A 125 -3.88 -23.09 4.67
N VAL A 126 -3.17 -24.21 4.80
CA VAL A 126 -1.69 -24.24 4.78
C VAL A 126 -1.14 -23.70 3.45
N VAL A 127 -1.72 -24.09 2.32
CA VAL A 127 -1.32 -23.59 1.00
C VAL A 127 -1.53 -22.08 0.88
N VAL A 128 -2.63 -21.54 1.44
CA VAL A 128 -2.85 -20.08 1.50
C VAL A 128 -1.78 -19.40 2.33
N SER A 129 -1.45 -19.93 3.52
CA SER A 129 -0.39 -19.38 4.37
C SER A 129 0.97 -19.35 3.66
N LEU A 130 1.32 -20.41 2.93
CA LEU A 130 2.54 -20.43 2.11
C LEU A 130 2.51 -19.37 1.00
N GLY A 131 1.35 -19.12 0.40
CA GLY A 131 1.15 -18.05 -0.58
C GLY A 131 1.37 -16.65 -0.01
N VAL A 132 0.93 -16.40 1.23
CA VAL A 132 1.19 -15.13 1.91
C VAL A 132 2.70 -14.93 2.14
N ILE A 133 3.41 -15.98 2.57
CA ILE A 133 4.87 -15.95 2.72
C ILE A 133 5.54 -15.64 1.38
N ALA A 134 5.11 -16.29 0.30
CA ALA A 134 5.65 -16.03 -1.04
C ALA A 134 5.42 -14.59 -1.49
N ASN A 135 4.29 -13.98 -1.11
CA ASN A 135 3.97 -12.59 -1.44
C ASN A 135 4.83 -11.56 -0.69
N SER A 136 5.44 -11.91 0.44
CA SER A 136 6.34 -11.02 1.17
C SER A 136 7.74 -10.94 0.54
N ILE A 137 8.17 -11.97 -0.20
CA ILE A 137 9.52 -12.05 -0.78
C ILE A 137 9.88 -10.84 -1.65
N PRO A 138 9.02 -10.36 -2.58
CA PRO A 138 9.37 -9.20 -3.42
C PRO A 138 9.50 -7.91 -2.60
N SER A 139 8.76 -7.76 -1.49
CA SER A 139 8.91 -6.61 -0.60
C SER A 139 10.26 -6.61 0.11
N THR A 140 10.69 -7.77 0.62
CA THR A 140 12.02 -7.92 1.23
C THR A 140 13.15 -7.70 0.20
N TYR A 141 12.94 -8.11 -1.06
CA TYR A 141 13.87 -7.85 -2.16
C TYR A 141 14.08 -6.35 -2.40
N SER A 142 12.99 -5.58 -2.54
CA SER A 142 13.06 -4.13 -2.72
C SER A 142 13.61 -3.41 -1.49
N ALA A 143 13.29 -3.87 -0.29
CA ALA A 143 13.86 -3.33 0.94
C ALA A 143 15.39 -3.52 0.99
N ALA A 144 15.89 -4.70 0.62
CA ALA A 144 17.33 -4.96 0.56
C ALA A 144 18.04 -4.07 -0.46
N LEU A 145 17.42 -3.83 -1.62
CA LEU A 145 17.91 -2.86 -2.60
C LEU A 145 17.94 -1.44 -2.04
N GLY A 146 16.88 -1.02 -1.36
CA GLY A 146 16.81 0.30 -0.72
C GLY A 146 17.96 0.53 0.26
N VAL A 147 18.30 -0.47 1.09
CA VAL A 147 19.45 -0.39 2.01
C VAL A 147 20.77 -0.24 1.25
N GLN A 148 20.94 -0.94 0.13
CA GLN A 148 22.14 -0.83 -0.70
C GLN A 148 22.29 0.56 -1.37
N VAL A 149 21.18 1.25 -1.64
CA VAL A 149 21.17 2.58 -2.25
C VAL A 149 21.46 3.70 -1.23
N LEU A 150 21.16 3.49 0.05
CA LEU A 150 21.31 4.52 1.10
C LEU A 150 22.77 4.92 1.43
N GLY A 151 23.80 4.17 1.01
CA GLY A 151 25.17 4.51 1.35
C GLY A 151 26.27 3.77 0.60
N ARG A 152 27.45 4.40 0.55
CA ARG A 152 28.66 3.81 -0.05
C ARG A 152 29.10 2.53 0.69
N TYR A 153 28.94 2.50 2.01
CA TYR A 153 29.30 1.35 2.85
C TYR A 153 28.27 0.22 2.78
N THR A 154 26.97 0.55 2.63
CA THR A 154 25.90 -0.47 2.54
C THR A 154 25.88 -1.15 1.17
N LYS A 155 26.35 -0.47 0.11
CA LYS A 155 26.60 -1.04 -1.24
C LYS A 155 27.68 -2.12 -1.25
N ALA A 156 28.66 -2.06 -0.34
CA ALA A 156 29.76 -3.03 -0.28
C ALA A 156 29.33 -4.39 0.29
N VAL A 157 28.24 -4.43 1.05
CA VAL A 157 27.72 -5.66 1.65
C VAL A 157 26.86 -6.43 0.64
N PRO A 158 27.09 -7.75 0.45
CA PRO A 158 26.29 -8.57 -0.45
C PRO A 158 24.81 -8.58 -0.08
N ARG A 159 23.94 -8.63 -1.10
CA ARG A 159 22.49 -8.53 -0.92
C ARG A 159 21.92 -9.59 0.01
N TYR A 160 22.43 -10.82 -0.04
CA TYR A 160 21.92 -11.92 0.79
C TYR A 160 22.02 -11.61 2.28
N VAL A 161 23.07 -10.90 2.72
CA VAL A 161 23.24 -10.49 4.13
C VAL A 161 22.13 -9.53 4.53
N TRP A 162 21.85 -8.52 3.70
CA TRP A 162 20.76 -7.57 3.97
C TRP A 162 19.39 -8.24 3.98
N SER A 163 19.14 -9.16 3.03
CA SER A 163 17.90 -9.94 3.03
C SER A 163 17.76 -10.78 4.30
N THR A 164 18.81 -11.44 4.78
CA THR A 164 18.76 -12.21 6.03
C THR A 164 18.48 -11.30 7.24
N VAL A 165 19.14 -10.15 7.34
CA VAL A 165 18.92 -9.20 8.44
C VAL A 165 17.48 -8.68 8.42
N LEU A 166 16.95 -8.31 7.25
CA LEU A 166 15.57 -7.84 7.11
C LEU A 166 14.56 -8.91 7.51
N VAL A 167 14.73 -10.16 7.06
CA VAL A 167 13.86 -11.28 7.46
C VAL A 167 13.92 -11.54 8.97
N LEU A 168 15.09 -11.43 9.59
CA LEU A 168 15.22 -11.58 11.05
C LEU A 168 14.48 -10.45 11.79
N LEU A 169 14.59 -9.22 11.32
CA LEU A 169 13.85 -8.09 11.89
C LEU A 169 12.34 -8.26 11.71
N GLU A 170 11.89 -8.65 10.51
CA GLU A 170 10.50 -8.97 10.22
C GLU A 170 9.97 -10.08 11.14
N LEU A 171 10.77 -11.13 11.40
CA LEU A 171 10.41 -12.22 12.32
C LEU A 171 10.26 -11.72 13.76
N ILE A 172 11.20 -10.91 14.26
CA ILE A 172 11.15 -10.34 15.61
C ILE A 172 9.89 -9.48 15.78
N LEU A 173 9.62 -8.61 14.80
CA LEU A 173 8.44 -7.75 14.80
C LEU A 173 7.14 -8.55 14.69
N ALA A 174 7.12 -9.62 13.88
CA ALA A 174 5.96 -10.49 13.74
C ALA A 174 5.65 -11.25 15.05
N VAL A 175 6.67 -11.74 15.76
CA VAL A 175 6.51 -12.40 17.05
C VAL A 175 6.02 -11.41 18.12
N ALA A 176 6.61 -10.22 18.19
CA ALA A 176 6.23 -9.19 19.15
C ALA A 176 4.83 -8.61 18.87
N GLY A 177 4.46 -8.46 17.60
CA GLY A 177 3.20 -7.87 17.17
C GLY A 177 2.02 -8.83 17.15
N ARG A 178 2.24 -10.14 17.34
CA ARG A 178 1.26 -11.20 17.06
C ARG A 178 -0.12 -10.98 17.70
N GLU A 179 -0.18 -10.37 18.89
CA GLU A 179 -1.41 -10.19 19.68
C GLU A 179 -2.12 -8.85 19.37
N HIS A 180 -1.43 -7.94 18.67
CA HIS A 180 -1.95 -6.62 18.32
C HIS A 180 -1.95 -6.36 16.80
N LEU A 181 -1.73 -7.40 15.99
CA LEU A 181 -1.61 -7.33 14.54
C LEU A 181 -2.75 -6.54 13.90
N PHE A 182 -4.00 -6.84 14.25
CA PHE A 182 -5.16 -6.22 13.62
C PHE A 182 -5.20 -4.70 13.86
N VAL A 183 -4.98 -4.26 15.09
CA VAL A 183 -4.97 -2.85 15.48
C VAL A 183 -3.79 -2.11 14.84
N ILE A 184 -2.60 -2.74 14.81
CA ILE A 184 -1.41 -2.16 14.18
C ILE A 184 -1.65 -2.01 12.67
N PHE A 185 -2.13 -3.05 12.00
CA PHE A 185 -2.37 -3.02 10.55
C PHE A 185 -3.39 -1.96 10.16
N GLN A 186 -4.53 -1.88 10.87
CA GLN A 186 -5.58 -0.92 10.53
C GLN A 186 -5.07 0.54 10.62
N ASN A 187 -4.33 0.87 11.69
CA ASN A 187 -3.86 2.24 11.90
C ASN A 187 -2.63 2.59 11.06
N PHE A 188 -1.72 1.64 10.85
CA PHE A 188 -0.48 1.88 10.12
C PHE A 188 -0.68 1.85 8.60
N CYS A 189 -1.61 1.03 8.10
CA CYS A 189 -1.91 0.94 6.66
C CYS A 189 -2.34 2.30 6.08
N ALA A 190 -3.16 3.06 6.82
CA ALA A 190 -3.59 4.38 6.38
C ALA A 190 -2.44 5.39 6.32
N LEU A 191 -1.59 5.40 7.34
CA LEU A 191 -0.38 6.23 7.35
C LEU A 191 0.55 5.89 6.20
N MET A 192 0.72 4.59 5.90
CA MET A 192 1.49 4.12 4.74
C MET A 192 0.91 4.60 3.42
N GLY A 193 -0.41 4.57 3.31
CA GLY A 193 -1.11 5.09 2.15
C GLY A 193 -0.92 6.58 1.90
N TYR A 194 -0.99 7.40 2.96
CA TYR A 194 -0.85 8.86 2.83
C TYR A 194 0.52 9.26 2.29
N TRP A 195 1.60 8.76 2.89
CA TRP A 195 2.95 9.16 2.45
C TRP A 195 3.28 8.61 1.06
N ALA A 196 2.81 7.40 0.72
CA ALA A 196 3.00 6.82 -0.60
C ALA A 196 2.35 7.70 -1.67
N MET A 197 1.14 8.23 -1.42
CA MET A 197 0.49 9.14 -2.37
C MET A 197 1.17 10.49 -2.48
N ILE A 198 1.65 11.06 -1.37
CA ILE A 198 2.47 12.29 -1.41
C ILE A 198 3.70 12.06 -2.30
N MET A 199 4.40 10.94 -2.12
CA MET A 199 5.56 10.57 -2.94
C MET A 199 5.19 10.43 -4.43
N VAL A 200 4.10 9.73 -4.74
CA VAL A 200 3.60 9.56 -6.11
C VAL A 200 3.29 10.91 -6.74
N CYS A 201 2.62 11.82 -6.03
CA CYS A 201 2.33 13.17 -6.51
C CYS A 201 3.61 13.96 -6.82
N ILE A 202 4.59 13.96 -5.91
CA ILE A 202 5.87 14.64 -6.11
C ILE A 202 6.60 14.12 -7.34
N VAL A 203 6.75 12.79 -7.44
CA VAL A 203 7.45 12.14 -8.56
C VAL A 203 6.72 12.40 -9.88
N LEU A 204 5.38 12.29 -9.89
CA LEU A 204 4.57 12.56 -11.07
C LEU A 204 4.73 14.02 -11.54
N MET A 205 4.69 14.98 -10.63
CA MET A 205 4.88 16.39 -10.97
C MET A 205 6.29 16.68 -11.48
N GLU A 206 7.33 16.12 -10.86
CA GLU A 206 8.71 16.25 -11.34
C GLU A 206 8.83 15.70 -12.78
N HIS A 207 8.23 14.53 -13.05
CA HIS A 207 8.21 13.94 -14.38
C HIS A 207 7.40 14.74 -15.40
N VAL A 208 6.20 15.22 -15.06
CA VAL A 208 5.30 15.87 -16.03
C VAL A 208 5.69 17.32 -16.28
N MET A 209 6.07 18.07 -15.25
CA MET A 209 6.27 19.52 -15.35
C MET A 209 7.74 19.92 -15.59
N PHE A 210 8.70 19.17 -15.04
CA PHE A 210 10.12 19.58 -15.02
C PHE A 210 11.01 18.66 -15.89
N ARG A 211 11.28 17.43 -15.45
CA ARG A 211 12.32 16.56 -16.01
C ARG A 211 11.88 15.72 -17.21
N GLY A 212 10.60 15.39 -17.37
CA GLY A 212 10.14 14.54 -18.47
C GLY A 212 10.34 15.13 -19.87
N ARG A 213 10.58 16.45 -19.98
CA ARG A 213 10.90 17.12 -21.24
C ARG A 213 12.39 17.14 -21.58
N GLN A 214 13.28 16.98 -20.60
CA GLN A 214 14.74 17.12 -20.78
C GLN A 214 15.46 15.77 -20.93
N GLY A 215 14.82 14.68 -20.53
CA GLY A 215 15.45 13.35 -20.50
C GLY A 215 16.34 13.16 -19.27
N TYR A 216 16.65 11.91 -18.95
CA TYR A 216 17.51 11.54 -17.83
C TYR A 216 18.94 11.32 -18.33
N ASP A 217 19.90 12.05 -17.76
CA ASP A 217 21.32 11.76 -17.98
C ASP A 217 21.77 10.64 -17.05
N TRP A 218 21.72 9.41 -17.56
CA TRP A 218 22.14 8.21 -16.83
C TRP A 218 23.64 8.17 -16.54
N SER A 219 24.46 8.99 -17.18
CA SER A 219 25.91 9.00 -16.91
C SER A 219 26.27 9.66 -15.57
N LYS A 220 25.37 10.52 -15.04
CA LYS A 220 25.59 11.32 -13.82
C LYS A 220 24.67 10.92 -12.67
N TRP A 221 24.09 9.72 -12.71
CA TRP A 221 23.11 9.29 -11.71
C TRP A 221 23.68 9.23 -10.29
N GLU A 222 24.97 8.87 -10.12
CA GLU A 222 25.66 8.77 -8.83
C GLU A 222 26.39 10.08 -8.43
N ASP A 223 26.34 11.12 -9.28
CA ASP A 223 27.01 12.39 -9.01
C ASP A 223 26.16 13.28 -8.09
N LYS A 224 26.57 13.35 -6.82
CA LYS A 224 25.93 14.16 -5.78
C LYS A 224 25.86 15.65 -6.15
N SER A 225 26.76 16.13 -6.99
CA SER A 225 26.76 17.53 -7.43
C SER A 225 25.73 17.81 -8.52
N TYR A 226 25.34 16.80 -9.31
CA TYR A 226 24.35 16.95 -10.38
C TYR A 226 22.91 16.73 -9.89
N GLN A 227 22.73 15.92 -8.85
CA GLN A 227 21.43 15.64 -8.25
C GLN A 227 20.86 16.89 -7.53
N PRO A 228 19.53 17.11 -7.58
CA PRO A 228 18.91 18.19 -6.82
C PRO A 228 19.03 17.90 -5.32
N LEU A 229 19.15 18.94 -4.51
CA LEU A 229 19.29 18.83 -3.05
C LEU A 229 18.04 18.19 -2.41
N GLY A 230 16.91 18.20 -3.12
CA GLY A 230 15.67 17.58 -2.69
C GLY A 230 14.94 18.39 -1.62
N LEU A 231 15.36 19.64 -1.39
CA LEU A 231 14.76 20.50 -0.36
C LEU A 231 13.32 20.85 -0.72
N ALA A 232 13.03 21.11 -2.00
CA ALA A 232 11.67 21.35 -2.47
C ALA A 232 10.78 20.12 -2.24
N ALA A 233 11.29 18.92 -2.59
CA ALA A 233 10.57 17.67 -2.40
C ALA A 233 10.32 17.37 -0.92
N LEU A 234 11.32 17.58 -0.05
CA LEU A 234 11.17 17.41 1.39
C LEU A 234 10.16 18.40 1.98
N SER A 235 10.22 19.68 1.60
CA SER A 235 9.26 20.68 2.08
C SER A 235 7.83 20.37 1.61
N ALA A 236 7.63 19.98 0.36
CA ALA A 236 6.32 19.58 -0.15
C ALA A 236 5.81 18.31 0.53
N PHE A 237 6.71 17.37 0.84
CA PHE A 237 6.39 16.17 1.59
C PHE A 237 5.89 16.49 3.01
N LEU A 238 6.56 17.41 3.71
CA LEU A 238 6.12 17.87 5.03
C LEU A 238 4.78 18.61 4.97
N VAL A 239 4.57 19.46 3.97
CA VAL A 239 3.29 20.15 3.75
C VAL A 239 2.16 19.16 3.43
N GLY A 240 2.44 18.13 2.63
CA GLY A 240 1.53 17.02 2.37
C GLY A 240 1.14 16.28 3.65
N TRP A 241 2.10 16.03 4.54
CA TRP A 241 1.84 15.42 5.85
C TRP A 241 0.96 16.28 6.76
N ILE A 242 1.15 17.60 6.75
CA ILE A 242 0.23 18.51 7.46
C ILE A 242 -1.20 18.33 6.93
N GLY A 243 -1.37 18.26 5.61
CA GLY A 243 -2.66 17.97 4.98
C GLY A 243 -3.24 16.60 5.38
N ALA A 244 -2.41 15.56 5.41
CA ALA A 244 -2.80 14.23 5.86
C ALA A 244 -3.29 14.24 7.32
N ILE A 245 -2.54 14.91 8.21
CA ILE A 245 -2.87 15.01 9.63
C ILE A 245 -4.20 15.73 9.83
N LEU A 246 -4.45 16.82 9.10
CA LEU A 246 -5.71 17.56 9.22
C LEU A 246 -6.94 16.75 8.76
N GLY A 247 -6.76 15.79 7.85
CA GLY A 247 -7.84 15.00 7.23
C GLY A 247 -7.95 13.55 7.67
N MET A 248 -7.02 13.03 8.48
CA MET A 248 -7.04 11.62 8.87
C MET A 248 -8.16 11.32 9.89
N ALA A 249 -8.72 10.12 9.80
CA ALA A 249 -9.65 9.56 10.78
C ALA A 249 -9.10 8.21 11.26
N GLN A 250 -8.21 8.24 12.26
CA GLN A 250 -7.56 7.05 12.82
C GLN A 250 -7.96 6.83 14.28
N ALA A 251 -7.71 5.64 14.82
CA ALA A 251 -8.14 5.31 16.20
C ALA A 251 -7.53 6.23 17.27
N TRP A 252 -6.35 6.79 17.01
CA TRP A 252 -5.60 7.64 17.93
C TRP A 252 -5.77 9.14 17.66
N PHE A 253 -6.20 9.52 16.46
CA PHE A 253 -6.38 10.92 16.08
C PHE A 253 -7.39 11.09 14.96
N THR A 254 -8.33 12.02 15.16
CA THR A 254 -9.29 12.47 14.16
C THR A 254 -9.04 13.94 13.87
N GLY A 255 -8.65 14.24 12.64
CA GLY A 255 -8.36 15.60 12.21
C GLY A 255 -9.62 16.47 12.08
N PRO A 256 -9.49 17.81 12.15
CA PRO A 256 -10.63 18.72 12.03
C PRO A 256 -11.39 18.60 10.70
N LEU A 257 -10.72 18.21 9.61
CA LEU A 257 -11.40 18.01 8.32
C LEU A 257 -12.15 16.67 8.28
N ALA A 258 -11.67 15.66 9.02
CA ALA A 258 -12.37 14.39 9.16
C ALA A 258 -13.65 14.53 9.98
N THR A 259 -13.67 15.37 11.03
CA THR A 259 -14.89 15.62 11.81
C THR A 259 -15.95 16.34 10.97
N LEU A 260 -15.55 17.29 10.12
CA LEU A 260 -16.43 17.93 9.15
C LEU A 260 -16.95 16.94 8.09
N ALA A 261 -16.16 15.92 7.74
CA ALA A 261 -16.54 14.85 6.83
C ALA A 261 -17.31 13.70 7.51
N SER A 262 -18.01 13.94 8.62
CA SER A 262 -18.76 12.92 9.37
C SER A 262 -17.92 11.71 9.81
N GLY A 263 -16.64 11.92 10.11
CA GLY A 263 -15.70 10.87 10.52
C GLY A 263 -15.05 10.10 9.35
N GLY A 264 -15.23 10.57 8.11
CA GLY A 264 -14.58 10.00 6.94
C GLY A 264 -13.11 10.33 6.88
N ASP A 265 -12.29 9.36 6.48
CA ASP A 265 -10.89 9.59 6.23
C ASP A 265 -10.73 10.33 4.89
N VAL A 266 -10.37 11.61 4.96
CA VAL A 266 -10.08 12.45 3.79
C VAL A 266 -8.59 12.80 3.68
N GLY A 267 -7.76 12.26 4.58
CA GLY A 267 -6.34 12.62 4.73
C GLY A 267 -5.56 12.40 3.45
N LEU A 268 -5.85 11.31 2.73
CA LEU A 268 -5.21 10.99 1.46
C LEU A 268 -5.36 12.10 0.41
N TRP A 269 -6.60 12.56 0.20
CA TRP A 269 -6.94 13.52 -0.85
C TRP A 269 -6.47 14.92 -0.50
N VAL A 270 -6.58 15.31 0.77
CA VAL A 270 -6.08 16.59 1.26
C VAL A 270 -4.55 16.65 1.16
N ALA A 271 -3.85 15.56 1.53
CA ALA A 271 -2.41 15.45 1.38
C ALA A 271 -1.97 15.58 -0.09
N CYS A 272 -2.64 14.89 -1.01
CA CYS A 272 -2.41 15.03 -2.45
C CYS A 272 -2.61 16.48 -2.91
N GLY A 273 -3.71 17.12 -2.54
CA GLY A 273 -4.01 18.49 -2.92
C GLY A 273 -2.96 19.48 -2.42
N PHE A 274 -2.57 19.37 -1.15
CA PHE A 274 -1.56 20.23 -0.53
C PHE A 274 -0.19 20.02 -1.19
N THR A 275 0.17 18.78 -1.51
CA THR A 275 1.40 18.45 -2.21
C THR A 275 1.40 19.02 -3.63
N ILE A 276 0.30 18.86 -4.38
CA ILE A 276 0.17 19.35 -5.76
C ILE A 276 0.26 20.87 -5.84
N VAL A 277 -0.28 21.58 -4.86
CA VAL A 277 -0.22 23.05 -4.83
C VAL A 277 1.15 23.55 -4.37
N SER A 278 1.76 22.89 -3.38
CA SER A 278 3.03 23.36 -2.78
C SER A 278 4.27 22.98 -3.58
N PHE A 279 4.30 21.82 -4.25
CA PHE A 279 5.52 21.34 -4.92
C PHE A 279 5.96 22.19 -6.12
N PRO A 280 5.09 22.60 -7.07
CA PRO A 280 5.52 23.39 -8.22
C PRO A 280 6.21 24.72 -7.87
N PRO A 281 5.68 25.58 -6.97
CA PRO A 281 6.36 26.82 -6.63
C PRO A 281 7.68 26.57 -5.88
N LEU A 282 7.72 25.59 -4.97
CA LEU A 282 8.95 25.23 -4.26
C LEU A 282 10.05 24.74 -5.20
N ARG A 283 9.68 23.92 -6.20
CA ARG A 283 10.62 23.42 -7.20
C ARG A 283 11.13 24.53 -8.12
N MET A 284 10.26 25.46 -8.52
CA MET A 284 10.68 26.63 -9.30
C MET A 284 11.65 27.53 -8.53
N LEU A 285 11.47 27.68 -7.21
CA LEU A 285 12.42 28.41 -6.36
C LEU A 285 13.76 27.69 -6.27
N GLU A 286 13.77 26.38 -6.04
CA GLU A 286 14.99 25.58 -5.99
C GLU A 286 15.79 25.70 -7.30
N LEU A 287 15.12 25.61 -8.45
CA LEU A 287 15.75 25.80 -9.76
C LEU A 287 16.32 27.21 -9.95
N LYS A 288 15.67 28.26 -9.41
CA LYS A 288 16.17 29.64 -9.49
C LYS A 288 17.39 29.88 -8.60
N PHE A 289 17.38 29.35 -7.38
CA PHE A 289 18.46 29.58 -6.41
C PHE A 289 19.68 28.68 -6.64
N PHE A 290 19.46 27.40 -6.91
CA PHE A 290 20.53 26.41 -7.01
C PHE A 290 20.91 26.05 -8.44
N LYS A 291 20.11 26.47 -9.44
CA LYS A 291 20.29 26.15 -10.87
C LYS A 291 20.45 24.64 -11.14
N ARG A 292 19.86 23.79 -10.29
CA ARG A 292 19.93 22.31 -10.31
C ARG A 292 18.60 21.69 -9.86
#